data_AF-A0A6M1Z8A4-F1
#
_entry.id   AF-A0A6M1Z8A4-F1
#
_cell.length_a   1.000
_cell.length_b   1.000
_cell.length_c   1.000
_cell.angle_alpha   90.00
_cell.angle_beta   90.00
_cell.angle_gamma   90.00
#
_symmetry.space_group_name_H-M   'P 1'
#
loop_
_entity.id
_entity.type
_entity.pdbx_description
1 polymer ?
#
loop_
_entity_poly.entity_id
_entity_poly.type
_entity_poly.pdbx_seq_one_letter_code
_entity_poly.pdbx_strand_id
1 'polypeptide(L)'
;MAWGDYQINANQILVPTQFRWMPRRALDVQGDNRPIYPAVRSAELKWRLMSNEEWSVLQDNFRSIEASGTSVVRIPEFPTATGQAYAFREYSGTTLAEPTIGPYFEAHPKSVVLVIHNIIVE
;
A
#
# COMPACT_ATOMS: atom_id res chain seq x y z
N MET A 1 -1.75 -19.88 -4.01
CA MET A 1 -1.77 -18.62 -3.24
C MET A 1 -3.21 -18.12 -3.19
N ALA A 2 -3.66 -17.56 -2.07
CA ALA A 2 -5.02 -17.04 -1.96
C ALA A 2 -5.07 -15.67 -2.66
N TRP A 3 -5.95 -15.53 -3.65
CA TRP A 3 -6.38 -14.23 -4.15
C TRP A 3 -7.30 -13.66 -3.07
N GLY A 4 -7.01 -12.46 -2.59
CA GLY A 4 -7.79 -11.80 -1.55
C GLY A 4 -8.45 -10.54 -2.08
N ASP A 5 -9.10 -9.79 -1.20
CA ASP A 5 -9.84 -8.57 -1.54
C ASP A 5 -8.94 -7.35 -1.83
N TYR A 6 -7.63 -7.55 -2.01
CA TYR A 6 -6.69 -6.50 -2.37
C TYR A 6 -6.80 -6.18 -3.86
N GLN A 7 -7.03 -4.90 -4.19
CA GLN A 7 -7.15 -4.46 -5.58
C GLN A 7 -6.46 -3.13 -5.82
N ILE A 8 -5.98 -2.93 -7.05
CA ILE A 8 -5.47 -1.68 -7.58
C ILE A 8 -6.16 -1.43 -8.91
N ASN A 9 -6.89 -0.32 -9.04
CA ASN A 9 -7.70 0.02 -10.21
C ASN A 9 -8.62 -1.13 -10.67
N ALA A 10 -9.30 -1.76 -9.71
CA ALA A 10 -10.13 -2.97 -9.89
C ALA A 10 -9.36 -4.25 -10.33
N ASN A 11 -8.06 -4.19 -10.59
CA ASN A 11 -7.22 -5.37 -10.80
C ASN A 11 -6.91 -6.01 -9.45
N GLN A 12 -7.20 -7.30 -9.32
CA GLN A 12 -6.81 -8.06 -8.14
C GLN A 12 -5.30 -8.20 -8.06
N ILE A 13 -4.74 -7.98 -6.87
CA ILE A 13 -3.34 -8.22 -6.57
C ILE A 13 -3.19 -9.37 -5.58
N LEU A 14 -2.00 -9.94 -5.52
CA LEU A 14 -1.67 -10.99 -4.56
C LEU A 14 -1.81 -10.47 -3.14
N VAL A 15 -2.33 -11.33 -2.26
CA VAL A 15 -2.40 -11.02 -0.83
C VAL A 15 -0.96 -10.82 -0.32
N PRO A 16 -0.66 -9.66 0.29
CA PRO A 16 0.66 -9.42 0.86
C PRO A 16 0.92 -10.37 2.02
N THR A 17 2.17 -10.80 2.15
CA THR A 17 2.61 -11.53 3.35
C THR A 17 2.51 -10.66 4.61
N GLN A 18 2.69 -9.35 4.47
CA GLN A 18 2.54 -8.38 5.55
C GLN A 18 1.87 -7.11 5.03
N PHE A 19 0.88 -6.62 5.77
CA PHE A 19 0.24 -5.32 5.56
C PHE A 19 0.40 -4.48 6.82
N ARG A 20 0.75 -3.20 6.65
CA ARG A 20 0.73 -2.25 7.77
C ARG A 20 0.34 -0.85 7.32
N TRP A 21 -0.43 -0.18 8.16
CA TRP A 21 -0.58 1.27 8.09
C TRP A 21 0.70 1.94 8.58
N MET A 22 1.25 2.86 7.78
CA MET A 22 2.47 3.58 8.15
C MET A 22 2.19 4.62 9.23
N PRO A 23 3.09 4.79 10.21
CA PRO A 23 2.98 5.86 11.18
C PRO A 23 3.10 7.22 10.50
N ARG A 24 2.31 8.18 10.94
CA ARG A 24 2.42 9.56 10.45
C ARG A 24 3.64 10.21 11.07
N ARG A 25 4.53 10.74 10.23
CA ARG A 25 5.63 11.60 10.67
C ARG A 25 5.06 12.99 10.96
N ALA A 26 5.39 13.57 12.12
CA ALA A 26 5.04 14.95 12.41
C ALA A 26 5.73 15.87 11.39
N LEU A 27 4.96 16.79 10.80
CA LEU A 27 5.47 17.78 9.84
C LEU A 27 6.15 18.93 10.56
N ASP A 28 5.54 19.39 11.64
CA ASP A 28 5.98 20.54 12.41
C ASP A 28 5.35 20.50 13.82
N VAL A 29 5.65 21.49 14.67
CA VAL A 29 5.12 21.65 16.01
C VAL A 29 4.44 23.02 16.12
N GLN A 30 3.19 23.04 16.58
CA GLN A 30 2.44 24.27 16.83
C GLN A 30 3.07 25.09 17.97
N GLY A 31 2.72 26.38 18.04
CA GLY A 31 3.19 27.29 19.11
C GLY A 31 2.80 26.86 20.53
N ASP A 32 1.87 25.91 20.70
CA ASP A 32 1.48 25.29 21.97
C ASP A 32 2.17 23.92 22.21
N ASN A 33 3.23 23.61 21.45
CA ASN A 33 4.01 22.38 21.49
C ASN A 33 3.27 21.11 21.05
N ARG A 34 2.19 21.23 20.27
CA ARG A 34 1.48 20.07 19.70
C ARG A 34 2.03 19.70 18.32
N PRO A 35 2.34 18.42 18.06
CA PRO A 35 2.80 17.99 16.73
C PRO A 35 1.67 18.07 15.70
N ILE A 36 1.99 18.64 14.54
CA ILE A 36 1.13 18.67 13.36
C ILE A 36 1.42 17.42 12.54
N TYR A 37 0.37 16.68 12.18
CA TYR A 37 0.48 15.52 11.30
C TYR A 37 -0.16 15.81 9.94
N PRO A 38 0.28 15.11 8.88
CA PRO A 38 -0.43 15.12 7.61
C PRO A 38 -1.88 14.64 7.77
N ALA A 39 -2.78 15.23 6.99
CA ALA A 39 -4.18 14.79 6.90
C ALA A 39 -4.28 13.39 6.27
N VAL A 40 -3.36 13.06 5.37
CA VAL A 40 -3.33 11.81 4.61
C VAL A 40 -2.43 10.76 5.26
N ARG A 41 -2.72 9.49 4.99
CA ARG A 41 -1.99 8.32 5.47
C ARG A 41 -1.27 7.60 4.33
N SER A 42 -0.45 6.63 4.72
CA SER A 42 0.21 5.71 3.80
C SER A 42 0.10 4.29 4.34
N ALA A 43 0.13 3.31 3.45
CA ALA A 43 0.10 1.90 3.78
C ALA A 43 1.23 1.17 3.04
N GLU A 44 1.77 0.13 3.67
CA GLU A 44 2.85 -0.70 3.13
C GLU A 44 2.35 -2.13 2.93
N LEU A 45 2.55 -2.65 1.72
CA LEU A 45 2.29 -4.02 1.32
C LEU A 45 3.64 -4.71 1.09
N LYS A 46 3.82 -5.90 1.66
CA LYS A 46 5.08 -6.65 1.55
C LYS A 46 4.86 -8.13 1.24
N TRP A 47 5.62 -8.66 0.29
CA TRP A 47 5.65 -10.08 -0.09
C TRP A 47 7.04 -10.66 0.18
N ARG A 48 7.13 -11.80 0.89
CA ARG A 48 8.41 -12.44 1.28
C ARG A 48 8.95 -13.44 0.25
N LEU A 49 8.15 -13.86 -0.72
CA LEU A 49 8.54 -14.71 -1.83
C LEU A 49 7.55 -14.42 -2.94
N MET A 50 8.03 -14.00 -4.11
CA MET A 50 7.18 -13.74 -5.25
C MET A 50 7.84 -14.33 -6.50
N SER A 51 7.06 -14.86 -7.42
CA SER A 51 7.57 -15.29 -8.72
C SER A 51 7.90 -14.07 -9.61
N ASN A 52 8.68 -14.26 -10.67
CA ASN A 52 8.95 -13.18 -11.63
C ASN A 52 7.69 -12.75 -12.40
N GLU A 53 6.75 -13.67 -12.62
CA GLU A 53 5.47 -13.37 -13.26
C GLU A 53 4.61 -12.46 -12.37
N GLU A 54 4.53 -12.79 -11.09
CA GLU A 54 3.80 -12.02 -10.08
C GLU A 54 4.38 -10.62 -9.87
N TRP A 55 5.72 -10.53 -9.87
CA TRP A 55 6.42 -9.26 -9.91
C TRP A 55 6.06 -8.42 -11.14
N SER A 56 6.07 -9.04 -12.34
CA SER A 56 5.72 -8.34 -13.58
C SER A 56 4.32 -7.75 -13.49
N VAL A 57 3.34 -8.48 -12.94
CA VAL A 57 1.97 -7.97 -12.75
C VAL A 57 1.95 -6.73 -11.85
N LEU A 58 2.70 -6.70 -10.77
CA LEU A 58 2.79 -5.51 -9.91
C LEU A 58 3.47 -4.33 -10.63
N GLN A 59 4.54 -4.61 -11.38
CA GLN A 59 5.23 -3.60 -12.17
C GLN A 59 4.34 -3.03 -13.27
N ASP A 60 3.56 -3.86 -13.95
CA ASP A 60 2.64 -3.43 -15.01
C ASP A 60 1.48 -2.60 -14.43
N ASN A 61 0.95 -2.97 -13.26
CA ASN A 61 0.02 -2.13 -12.52
C ASN A 61 0.64 -0.77 -12.18
N PHE A 62 1.87 -0.74 -11.66
CA PHE A 62 2.58 0.51 -11.38
C PHE A 62 2.77 1.38 -12.63
N ARG A 63 3.26 0.81 -13.74
CA ARG A 63 3.46 1.51 -15.01
C ARG A 63 2.17 2.06 -15.60
N SER A 64 1.06 1.34 -15.43
CA SER A 64 -0.26 1.83 -15.86
C SER A 64 -0.70 3.08 -15.10
N ILE A 65 -0.27 3.22 -13.85
CA ILE A 65 -0.59 4.34 -12.95
C ILE A 65 0.42 5.47 -13.06
N GLU A 66 1.67 5.17 -13.38
CA GLU A 66 2.71 6.17 -13.62
C GLU A 66 2.26 7.24 -14.63
N ALA A 67 1.50 6.82 -15.66
CA ALA A 67 0.93 7.73 -16.65
C ALA A 67 -0.26 8.57 -16.14
N SER A 68 -1.11 8.04 -15.24
CA SER A 68 -2.29 8.73 -14.71
C SER A 68 -2.02 9.54 -13.45
N GLY A 69 -0.92 9.25 -12.74
CA GLY A 69 -0.53 9.88 -11.48
C GLY A 69 -1.44 9.56 -10.28
N THR A 70 -2.53 8.80 -10.47
CA THR A 70 -3.50 8.46 -9.42
C THR A 70 -4.06 7.06 -9.61
N SER A 71 -4.42 6.42 -8.50
CA SER A 71 -5.03 5.10 -8.47
C SER A 71 -6.14 4.98 -7.43
N VAL A 72 -7.00 4.00 -7.64
CA VAL A 72 -7.98 3.53 -6.66
C VAL A 72 -7.47 2.22 -6.08
N VAL A 73 -7.34 2.14 -4.77
CA VAL A 73 -6.86 0.93 -4.10
C VAL A 73 -7.89 0.39 -3.13
N ARG A 74 -8.04 -0.93 -3.11
CA ARG A 74 -8.87 -1.64 -2.14
C ARG A 74 -7.96 -2.38 -1.18
N ILE A 75 -7.93 -1.94 0.07
CA ILE A 75 -7.07 -2.48 1.13
C ILE A 75 -7.87 -2.56 2.46
N PRO A 76 -7.38 -3.26 3.49
CA PRO A 76 -8.04 -3.28 4.79
C PRO A 76 -8.22 -1.87 5.33
N GLU A 77 -9.39 -1.59 5.88
CA GLU A 77 -9.75 -0.29 6.42
C GLU A 77 -8.83 0.13 7.58
N PHE A 78 -8.65 1.43 7.74
CA PHE A 78 -7.92 1.98 8.89
C PHE A 78 -8.76 1.80 10.17
N PRO A 79 -8.22 1.26 11.26
CA PRO A 79 -8.99 1.05 12.49
C PRO A 79 -9.33 2.41 13.15
N THR A 80 -10.59 2.85 13.03
CA THR A 80 -11.07 4.15 13.55
C THR A 80 -11.75 4.05 14.92
N ALA A 81 -12.30 2.89 15.32
CA ALA A 81 -12.86 2.69 16.65
C ALA A 81 -12.78 1.22 17.12
N THR A 82 -12.78 1.05 18.45
CA THR A 82 -12.63 -0.23 19.17
C THR A 82 -13.75 -1.22 18.83
N GLY A 83 -13.49 -2.12 17.88
CA GLY A 83 -14.21 -3.37 17.75
C GLY A 83 -14.88 -3.58 16.39
N GLN A 84 -14.30 -4.51 15.63
CA GLN A 84 -14.85 -5.19 14.44
C GLN A 84 -15.00 -4.29 13.20
N ALA A 85 -14.60 -4.66 11.98
CA ALA A 85 -14.16 -5.94 11.43
C ALA A 85 -13.05 -5.67 10.42
N TYR A 86 -12.32 -6.71 10.01
CA TYR A 86 -11.45 -6.65 8.83
C TYR A 86 -12.33 -6.38 7.58
N ALA A 87 -12.66 -5.12 7.35
CA ALA A 87 -13.37 -4.66 6.17
C ALA A 87 -12.36 -4.14 5.15
N PHE A 88 -12.57 -4.46 3.89
CA PHE A 88 -11.81 -3.85 2.80
C PHE A 88 -12.58 -2.62 2.32
N ARG A 89 -11.87 -1.50 2.21
CA ARG A 89 -12.42 -0.23 1.73
C ARG A 89 -11.64 0.22 0.51
N GLU A 90 -12.36 0.85 -0.41
CA GLU A 90 -11.78 1.49 -1.59
C GLU A 90 -11.38 2.92 -1.25
N TYR A 91 -10.14 3.27 -1.61
CA TYR A 91 -9.56 4.59 -1.45
C TYR A 91 -9.19 5.13 -2.83
N SER A 92 -9.77 6.27 -3.21
CA SER A 92 -9.50 6.94 -4.48
C SER A 92 -8.48 8.06 -4.33
N GLY A 93 -7.80 8.40 -5.43
CA GLY A 93 -6.81 9.49 -5.43
C GLY A 93 -5.50 9.12 -4.72
N THR A 94 -5.27 7.83 -4.50
CA THR A 94 -4.03 7.32 -3.93
C THR A 94 -2.92 7.35 -4.97
N THR A 95 -1.67 7.31 -4.52
CA THR A 95 -0.52 7.13 -5.41
C THR A 95 0.29 5.93 -4.96
N LEU A 96 1.03 5.34 -5.88
CA LEU A 96 1.90 4.20 -5.60
C LEU A 96 3.35 4.63 -5.72
N ALA A 97 4.18 4.18 -4.79
CA ALA A 97 5.62 4.18 -4.99
C ALA A 97 6.00 3.04 -5.94
N GLU A 98 7.09 3.20 -6.68
CA GLU A 98 7.64 2.10 -7.47
C GLU A 98 7.88 0.90 -6.55
N PRO A 99 7.38 -0.29 -6.91
CA PRO A 99 7.66 -1.48 -6.13
C PRO A 99 9.18 -1.66 -5.99
N THR A 100 9.68 -1.99 -4.80
CA THR A 100 11.12 -2.18 -4.57
C THR A 100 11.42 -3.66 -4.32
N ILE A 101 12.43 -4.17 -5.02
CA ILE A 101 12.93 -5.54 -4.85
C ILE A 101 14.11 -5.53 -3.86
N GLY A 102 13.99 -6.34 -2.82
CA GLY A 102 15.09 -6.65 -1.90
C GLY A 102 16.12 -7.62 -2.52
N PRO A 103 17.01 -8.21 -1.71
CA PRO A 103 18.04 -9.11 -2.23
C PRO A 103 17.45 -10.30 -3.02
N TYR A 104 18.09 -10.69 -4.12
CA TYR A 104 17.71 -11.87 -4.91
C TYR A 104 18.29 -13.15 -4.31
N PHE A 105 17.58 -14.27 -4.48
CA PHE A 105 18.12 -15.61 -4.21
C PHE A 105 17.45 -16.61 -5.15
N GLU A 106 18.24 -17.45 -5.82
CA GLU A 106 17.75 -18.53 -6.69
C GLU A 106 16.65 -18.09 -7.68
N ALA A 107 16.88 -16.98 -8.41
CA ALA A 107 15.97 -16.42 -9.41
C ALA A 107 14.60 -15.89 -8.91
N HIS A 108 14.40 -15.80 -7.60
CA HIS A 108 13.21 -15.21 -6.99
C HIS A 108 13.55 -13.94 -6.18
N PRO A 109 12.74 -12.87 -6.29
CA PRO A 109 12.82 -11.75 -5.36
C PRO A 109 12.44 -12.21 -3.94
N LYS A 110 13.35 -12.05 -2.96
CA LYS A 110 13.12 -12.44 -1.55
C LYS A 110 12.22 -11.48 -0.78
N SER A 111 12.02 -10.27 -1.29
CA SER A 111 11.19 -9.28 -0.64
C SER A 111 10.76 -8.27 -1.67
N VAL A 112 9.46 -8.09 -1.83
CA VAL A 112 8.92 -6.96 -2.58
C VAL A 112 8.11 -6.09 -1.65
N VAL A 113 8.31 -4.78 -1.76
CA VAL A 113 7.59 -3.77 -0.99
C VAL A 113 6.92 -2.79 -1.95
N LEU A 114 5.62 -2.59 -1.77
CA LEU A 114 4.83 -1.56 -2.43
C LEU A 114 4.26 -0.62 -1.37
N VAL A 115 4.48 0.68 -1.56
CA VAL A 115 3.96 1.71 -0.66
C VAL A 115 2.84 2.48 -1.36
N ILE A 116 1.70 2.59 -0.68
CA ILE A 116 0.56 3.38 -1.11
C ILE A 116 0.56 4.67 -0.32
N HIS A 117 0.52 5.80 -1.02
CA HIS A 117 0.47 7.14 -0.45
C HIS A 117 -0.90 7.80 -0.68
N ASN A 118 -1.08 8.95 -0.02
CA ASN A 118 -2.24 9.82 -0.17
C ASN A 118 -3.59 9.16 0.18
N ILE A 119 -3.61 8.34 1.24
CA ILE A 119 -4.84 7.67 1.68
C ILE A 119 -5.61 8.58 2.64
N ILE A 120 -6.79 9.02 2.24
CA ILE A 120 -7.71 9.79 3.09
C ILE A 120 -8.54 8.80 3.90
N VAL A 121 -8.57 8.99 5.23
CA VAL A 121 -9.38 8.17 6.14
C VAL A 121 -10.43 9.08 6.75
N GLU A 122 -11.69 8.84 6.36
CA GLU A 122 -12.90 9.44 6.93
C GLU A 122 -13.53 8.50 7.95
#